data_AF-A0A920QVB0-F1
#
_entry.id   AF-A0A920QVB0-F1
#
_cell.length_a   1.000
_cell.length_b   1.000
_cell.length_c   1.000
_cell.angle_alpha   90.00
_cell.angle_beta   90.00
_cell.angle_gamma   90.00
#
_symmetry.space_group_name_H-M   'P 1'
#
loop_
_entity.id
_entity.type
_entity.pdbx_description
1 polymer ?
#
loop_
_entity_poly.entity_id
_entity_poly.type
_entity_poly.pdbx_seq_one_letter_code
_entity_poly.pdbx_strand_id
1 'polypeptide(L)' 'MSMCIGTDLTAGMGVGGDPELGARAAEESRDTLEQSVRDTDMIFIAAGLGGGTGTGAAPVIANIEKR' A
#
# COMPACT_ATOMS: atom_id res chain seq x y z
N MET A 1 1.75 14.60 0.97
CA MET A 1 1.33 13.81 2.14
C MET A 1 2.10 12.49 2.08
N SER A 2 2.70 12.04 3.18
CA SER A 2 3.34 10.71 3.27
C SER A 2 2.63 9.90 4.33
N MET A 3 2.30 8.64 4.03
CA MET A 3 1.67 7.72 4.97
C MET A 3 2.51 6.45 5.13
N CYS A 4 2.58 5.92 6.34
CA CYS A 4 3.10 4.59 6.60
C CYS A 4 1.96 3.58 6.50
N ILE A 5 2.26 2.39 5.97
CA ILE A 5 1.33 1.26 5.91
C ILE A 5 1.92 0.07 6.64
N GLY A 6 1.06 -0.76 7.24
CA GLY A 6 1.49 -1.93 8.00
C GLY A 6 2.33 -1.57 9.22
N THR A 7 2.00 -0.50 9.95
CA THR A 7 2.83 -0.05 11.09
C THR A 7 2.78 -1.07 12.22
N ASP A 8 1.62 -1.70 12.44
CA ASP A 8 1.47 -2.72 13.46
C ASP A 8 2.15 -4.03 13.03
N LEU A 9 2.06 -4.36 11.74
CA LEU A 9 2.69 -5.56 11.17
C LEU A 9 4.21 -5.47 11.06
N THR A 10 4.75 -4.30 10.72
CA THR A 10 6.18 -4.12 10.40
C THR A 10 6.97 -3.37 11.46
N ALA A 11 6.30 -2.79 12.47
CA ALA A 11 6.89 -1.86 13.43
C ALA A 11 7.68 -0.71 12.75
N GLY A 12 7.31 -0.34 11.52
CA GLY A 12 8.01 0.69 10.73
C GLY A 12 9.37 0.25 10.15
N MET A 13 9.73 -1.04 10.25
CA MET A 13 11.02 -1.57 9.79
C MET A 13 11.02 -2.01 8.31
N GLY A 14 9.87 -1.89 7.63
CA GLY A 14 9.68 -2.41 6.28
C GLY A 14 9.44 -3.92 6.25
N VAL A 15 9.39 -4.49 5.04
CA VAL A 15 8.97 -5.89 4.84
C VAL A 15 10.10 -6.83 4.41
N GLY A 16 11.35 -6.38 4.46
CA GLY A 16 12.52 -7.24 4.21
C GLY A 16 12.59 -7.88 2.81
N GLY A 17 11.94 -7.30 1.81
CA GLY A 17 11.89 -7.86 0.46
C GLY A 17 10.75 -8.85 0.21
N ASP A 18 9.92 -9.14 1.21
CA ASP A 18 8.76 -10.03 1.10
C ASP A 18 7.53 -9.30 0.50
N PRO A 19 7.08 -9.67 -0.71
CA PRO A 19 5.89 -9.07 -1.33
C PRO A 19 4.57 -9.45 -0.65
N GLU A 20 4.45 -10.66 -0.07
CA GLU A 20 3.22 -11.07 0.62
C GLU A 20 3.03 -10.24 1.89
N LEU A 21 4.12 -9.99 2.62
CA LEU A 21 4.10 -9.09 3.77
C LEU A 21 3.81 -7.64 3.35
N GLY A 22 4.33 -7.19 2.20
CA GLY A 22 3.99 -5.90 1.60
C GLY A 22 2.50 -5.74 1.28
N ALA A 23 1.87 -6.78 0.73
CA ALA A 23 0.44 -6.79 0.45
C ALA A 23 -0.39 -6.74 1.74
N ARG A 24 -0.02 -7.53 2.75
CA ARG A 24 -0.67 -7.51 4.07
C ARG A 24 -0.54 -6.15 4.77
N ALA A 25 0.62 -5.50 4.66
CA ALA A 25 0.82 -4.15 5.19
C ALA A 25 -0.13 -3.12 4.52
N ALA A 26 -0.35 -3.24 3.22
CA ALA A 26 -1.31 -2.39 2.52
C ALA A 26 -2.76 -2.68 2.94
N GLU A 27 -3.12 -3.96 3.09
CA GLU A 27 -4.47 -4.36 3.51
C GLU A 27 -4.79 -3.92 4.95
N GLU A 28 -3.83 -4.01 5.88
CA GLU A 28 -3.97 -3.46 7.24
C GLU A 28 -4.35 -1.97 7.22
N SER A 29 -3.83 -1.24 6.23
CA SER A 29 -4.01 0.21 6.10
C SER A 29 -5.07 0.60 5.06
N ARG A 30 -5.94 -0.33 4.63
CA ARG A 30 -6.92 -0.13 3.57
C ARG A 30 -7.82 1.09 3.80
N ASP A 31 -8.39 1.23 5.00
CA ASP A 31 -9.30 2.33 5.33
C ASP A 31 -8.62 3.70 5.18
N THR A 32 -7.37 3.80 5.62
CA THR A 32 -6.58 5.04 5.50
C THR A 32 -6.22 5.31 4.03
N LEU A 33 -5.87 4.28 3.27
CA LEU A 33 -5.58 4.39 1.85
C LEU A 33 -6.82 4.86 1.06
N GLU A 34 -8.00 4.30 1.34
CA GLU A 34 -9.30 4.73 0.78
C GLU A 34 -9.57 6.21 1.06
N GLN A 35 -9.39 6.65 2.30
CA GLN A 35 -9.57 8.05 2.67
C GLN A 35 -8.58 8.96 1.95
N SER A 36 -7.35 8.49 1.72
CA SER A 36 -6.29 9.28 1.08
C SER A 36 -6.54 9.58 -0.40
N VAL A 37 -7.35 8.74 -1.06
CA VAL A 37 -7.68 8.85 -2.49
C VAL A 37 -9.15 9.20 -2.75
N ARG A 38 -9.91 9.50 -1.69
CA ARG A 38 -11.31 9.93 -1.80
C ARG A 38 -11.40 11.17 -2.70
N ASP A 39 -12.48 11.26 -3.49
CA ASP A 39 -12.78 12.36 -4.41
C ASP A 39 -11.70 12.60 -5.49
N THR A 40 -10.98 11.54 -5.89
CA THR A 40 -9.94 11.59 -6.93
C THR A 40 -10.40 10.92 -8.22
N ASP A 41 -10.38 11.66 -9.34
CA ASP A 41 -10.77 11.13 -10.67
C ASP A 41 -9.75 10.11 -11.23
N MET A 42 -8.47 10.31 -10.92
CA MET A 42 -7.37 9.51 -11.46
C MET A 42 -6.22 9.37 -10.45
N ILE A 43 -5.78 8.13 -10.27
CA ILE A 43 -4.67 7.76 -9.37
C ILE A 43 -3.56 7.17 -10.22
N PHE A 44 -2.32 7.61 -9.99
CA PHE A 44 -1.12 7.01 -10.57
C PHE A 44 -0.36 6.25 -9.49
N ILE A 45 -0.06 4.98 -9.77
CA ILE A 45 0.71 4.12 -8.87
C ILE A 45 2.09 3.91 -9.50
N ALA A 46 3.11 4.51 -8.89
CA ALA A 46 4.49 4.32 -9.28
C ALA A 46 5.17 3.38 -8.28
N ALA A 47 5.55 2.19 -8.72
CA ALA A 47 6.24 1.21 -7.89
C ALA A 47 7.40 0.57 -8.66
N GLY A 48 8.57 0.54 -8.04
CA GLY A 48 9.67 -0.32 -8.49
C GLY A 48 9.37 -1.76 -8.07
N LEU A 49 9.30 -2.67 -9.04
CA LEU A 49 9.04 -4.09 -8.79
C LEU A 49 10.33 -4.83 -8.41
N GLY A 50 10.19 -5.94 -7.68
CA GLY A 50 11.30 -6.82 -7.25
C GLY A 50 11.66 -6.68 -5.76
N GLY A 51 11.27 -5.57 -5.11
CA GLY A 51 11.29 -5.46 -3.65
C GLY A 51 10.03 -6.05 -3.00
N GLY A 52 9.83 -5.82 -1.70
CA GLY A 52 8.65 -6.31 -0.98
C GLY A 52 7.49 -5.32 -0.95
N THR A 53 7.70 -4.12 -0.38
CA THR A 53 6.61 -3.16 -0.15
C THR A 53 5.94 -2.73 -1.46
N GLY A 54 6.71 -2.24 -2.43
CA GLY A 54 6.14 -1.78 -3.70
C GLY A 54 5.45 -2.90 -4.49
N THR A 55 6.09 -4.06 -4.60
CA THR A 55 5.55 -5.22 -5.33
C THR A 55 4.26 -5.75 -4.71
N GLY A 56 4.19 -5.82 -3.38
CA GLY A 56 3.00 -6.31 -2.67
C GLY A 56 1.89 -5.27 -2.54
N ALA A 57 2.23 -4.02 -2.23
CA ALA A 57 1.25 -2.97 -1.95
C ALA A 57 0.60 -2.41 -3.22
N ALA A 58 1.35 -2.28 -4.33
CA ALA A 58 0.83 -1.70 -5.57
C ALA A 58 -0.46 -2.35 -6.08
N PRO A 59 -0.59 -3.70 -6.19
CA PRO A 59 -1.84 -4.32 -6.63
C PRO A 59 -2.97 -4.15 -5.61
N VAL A 60 -2.68 -4.11 -4.30
CA VAL A 60 -3.69 -3.86 -3.27
C VAL A 60 -4.25 -2.44 -3.41
N ILE A 61 -3.36 -1.43 -3.52
CA ILE A 61 -3.74 -0.02 -3.71
C ILE A 61 -4.52 0.18 -5.01
N ALA A 62 -4.15 -0.51 -6.10
CA ALA A 62 -4.89 -0.47 -7.36
C ALA A 62 -6.33 -1.00 -7.25
N ASN A 63 -6.57 -1.95 -6.33
CA ASN A 63 -7.87 -2.55 -6.05
C ASN A 63 -8.67 -1.78 -4.99
N ILE A 64 -8.14 -0.68 -4.47
CA ILE A 64 -8.91 0.24 -3.64
C ILE A 64 -9.85 0.97 -4.59
N GLU A 65 -11.09 0.46 -4.64
CA GLU A 65 -12.08 0.81 -5.66
C GLU A 65 -12.37 2.31 -5.72
N LYS A 66 -12.45 2.76 -6.97
CA LYS A 66 -13.11 3.98 -7.41
C LYS A 66 -14.61 3.81 -7.21
N ARG A 67 -15.23 4.66 -6.40
CA ARG A 67 -16.69 4.85 -6.38
C ARG A 67 -17.07 6.09 -7.18
#